data_AF-A0AAJ1TF07-F1
#
_entry.id   AF-A0AAJ1TF07-F1
#
_cell.length_a   1.000
_cell.length_b   1.000
_cell.length_c   1.000
_cell.angle_alpha   90.00
_cell.angle_beta   90.00
_cell.angle_gamma   90.00
#
_symmetry.space_group_name_H-M   'P 1'
#
loop_
_entity.id
_entity.type
_entity.pdbx_description
1 polymer ?
#
loop_
_entity_poly.entity_id
_entity_poly.type
_entity_poly.pdbx_seq_one_letter_code
_entity_poly.pdbx_strand_id
1 'polypeptide(L)'
;MLKKKLLVVTLSMGLLVGGVFVFNQKAFADDLTKAGKHEGHEKMSKEQRVEQISSKVSTYLGIPQAEVQKLAQDSKIGMKNVVFGAVIAKKTNQTLPQAIAEKDKLGNWKQVMAAHKLEWKDIHPEMKKIAPHFGKKLGFIKNPTLMYEVLATYTGESTSTLKGLNEKYKVHPKGLMKASVLSKASGKKLEDVLKLKTSDNKWKDVATKLNVDKQKVDAAKKELFTKLRAEKKAQEPEQKSKNPQGSNQ
;
A
#
# COMPACT_ATOMS: atom_id res chain seq x y z
N MET A 1 64.08 13.08 17.32
CA MET A 1 63.54 11.92 16.55
C MET A 1 62.91 12.46 15.28
N LEU A 2 63.69 12.51 14.20
CA LEU A 2 63.59 11.71 12.96
C LEU A 2 62.35 12.02 12.10
N LYS A 3 62.49 12.93 11.10
CA LYS A 3 62.72 12.70 9.64
C LYS A 3 61.39 12.54 8.87
N LYS A 4 60.86 13.58 8.19
CA LYS A 4 61.13 14.07 6.80
C LYS A 4 60.83 13.08 5.65
N LYS A 5 60.26 13.67 4.57
CA LYS A 5 60.14 13.25 3.13
C LYS A 5 58.79 12.59 2.79
N LEU A 6 57.91 13.08 1.90
CA LEU A 6 58.00 13.66 0.54
C LEU A 6 58.65 12.73 -0.51
N LEU A 7 57.82 12.18 -1.40
CA LEU A 7 58.08 11.56 -2.72
C LEU A 7 56.68 11.19 -3.26
N VAL A 8 56.03 11.90 -4.20
CA VAL A 8 56.34 12.06 -5.62
C VAL A 8 57.10 10.88 -6.21
N VAL A 9 56.38 9.98 -6.88
CA VAL A 9 56.92 9.13 -7.94
C VAL A 9 55.98 9.25 -9.13
N THR A 10 56.49 9.91 -10.17
CA THR A 10 55.94 9.95 -11.52
C THR A 10 56.69 8.96 -12.41
N LEU A 11 55.99 8.56 -13.49
CA LEU A 11 56.44 8.01 -14.76
C LEU A 11 56.72 6.49 -14.88
N SER A 12 55.93 5.82 -15.72
CA SER A 12 56.26 5.36 -17.09
C SER A 12 55.29 4.21 -17.47
N MET A 13 54.29 4.37 -18.33
CA MET A 13 54.31 4.41 -19.81
C MET A 13 54.79 3.09 -20.45
N GLY A 14 53.89 2.45 -21.22
CA GLY A 14 54.15 1.28 -22.10
C GLY A 14 53.05 0.21 -22.00
N LEU A 15 51.93 0.36 -22.71
CA LEU A 15 51.62 -0.16 -24.07
C LEU A 15 51.28 -1.66 -24.14
N LEU A 16 50.00 -1.89 -24.51
CA LEU A 16 49.42 -2.96 -25.33
C LEU A 16 49.57 -4.42 -24.85
N VAL A 17 48.42 -5.11 -24.70
CA VAL A 17 47.85 -5.99 -25.74
C VAL A 17 46.48 -6.50 -25.26
N GLY A 18 45.47 -6.38 -26.12
CA GLY A 18 44.41 -7.38 -26.27
C GLY A 18 43.10 -7.16 -25.51
N GLY A 19 42.03 -6.81 -26.26
CA GLY A 19 40.65 -7.14 -25.85
C GLY A 19 39.63 -6.01 -25.86
N VAL A 20 39.55 -5.19 -26.92
CA VAL A 20 38.39 -4.31 -27.12
C VAL A 20 37.25 -5.15 -27.72
N PHE A 21 36.26 -5.51 -26.89
CA PHE A 21 34.95 -5.89 -27.40
C PHE A 21 34.22 -4.62 -27.85
N VAL A 22 34.33 -4.30 -29.14
CA VAL A 22 33.42 -3.37 -29.82
C VAL A 22 32.14 -4.15 -30.14
N PHE A 23 31.07 -3.95 -29.38
CA PHE A 23 29.75 -4.39 -29.83
C PHE A 23 29.18 -3.33 -30.78
N ASN A 24 29.10 -3.74 -32.03
CA ASN A 24 28.64 -3.00 -33.19
C ASN A 24 27.17 -2.59 -33.02
N GLN A 25 26.93 -1.28 -32.99
CA GLN A 25 25.61 -0.66 -32.87
C GLN A 25 25.00 -0.49 -34.26
N LYS A 26 24.55 -1.59 -34.91
CA LYS A 26 23.73 -1.49 -36.13
C LYS A 26 23.02 -2.80 -36.48
N ALA A 27 21.87 -3.04 -35.86
CA ALA A 27 20.76 -3.85 -36.41
C ALA A 27 19.63 -3.93 -35.39
N PHE A 28 18.84 -2.87 -35.24
CA PHE A 28 17.42 -2.91 -34.78
C PHE A 28 16.79 -1.55 -35.13
N ALA A 29 16.89 -1.20 -36.40
CA ALA A 29 16.09 -0.13 -37.01
C ALA A 29 15.16 -0.83 -38.00
N ASP A 30 14.13 -1.48 -37.46
CA ASP A 30 12.88 -1.88 -38.13
C ASP A 30 12.02 -2.69 -37.16
N ASP A 31 11.60 -2.07 -36.05
CA ASP A 31 10.34 -2.46 -35.36
C ASP A 31 9.85 -1.34 -34.42
N LEU A 32 9.81 -0.10 -34.91
CA LEU A 32 9.21 1.04 -34.20
C LEU A 32 8.03 1.60 -34.99
N THR A 33 7.15 0.73 -35.46
CA THR A 33 5.81 1.11 -35.95
C THR A 33 4.75 0.16 -35.42
N LYS A 34 4.61 0.13 -34.09
CA LYS A 34 3.32 -0.07 -33.42
C LYS A 34 3.44 0.31 -31.94
N ALA A 35 3.67 1.61 -31.70
CA ALA A 35 3.29 2.22 -30.44
C ALA A 35 1.74 2.24 -30.37
N GLY A 36 1.16 1.09 -30.03
CA GLY A 36 -0.18 1.05 -29.47
C GLY A 36 -0.17 1.97 -28.26
N LYS A 37 -0.98 3.05 -28.32
CA LYS A 37 -1.25 3.92 -27.18
C LYS A 37 -1.85 3.07 -26.06
N HIS A 38 -0.98 2.54 -25.21
CA HIS A 38 -1.37 2.07 -23.90
C HIS A 38 -1.67 3.31 -23.06
N GLU A 39 -2.94 3.69 -22.97
CA GLU A 39 -3.44 4.47 -21.84
C GLU A 39 -3.36 3.58 -20.58
N GLY A 40 -2.15 3.38 -20.10
CA GLY A 40 -1.92 2.92 -18.74
C GLY A 40 -2.45 4.00 -17.81
N HIS A 41 -3.32 3.65 -16.87
CA HIS A 41 -3.57 4.49 -15.71
C HIS A 41 -2.23 4.80 -15.05
N GLU A 42 -1.67 5.97 -15.37
CA GLU A 42 -0.45 6.47 -14.78
C GLU A 42 -0.69 6.54 -13.28
N LYS A 43 0.07 5.75 -12.51
CA LYS A 43 -0.04 5.74 -11.06
C LYS A 43 0.46 7.10 -10.58
N MET A 44 -0.50 8.01 -10.36
CA MET A 44 -0.29 9.32 -9.76
C MET A 44 0.70 9.21 -8.59
N SER A 45 1.75 10.03 -8.62
CA SER A 45 2.80 10.06 -7.59
C SER A 45 2.20 10.37 -6.21
N LYS A 46 2.98 10.22 -5.14
CA LYS A 46 2.48 10.56 -3.80
C LYS A 46 2.26 12.07 -3.70
N GLU A 47 3.11 12.84 -4.34
CA GLU A 47 3.14 14.30 -4.38
C GLU A 47 1.91 14.83 -5.13
N GLN A 48 1.64 14.29 -6.32
CA GLN A 48 0.44 14.62 -7.10
C GLN A 48 -0.86 14.28 -6.35
N ARG A 49 -0.87 13.16 -5.59
CA ARG A 49 -2.01 12.83 -4.72
C ARG A 49 -2.17 13.80 -3.56
N VAL A 50 -1.07 14.24 -2.97
CA VAL A 50 -1.09 15.25 -1.89
C VAL A 50 -1.63 16.55 -2.44
N GLU A 51 -1.17 16.98 -3.61
CA GLU A 51 -1.63 18.19 -4.28
C GLU A 51 -3.13 18.14 -4.60
N GLN A 52 -3.59 17.08 -5.27
CA GLN A 52 -5.00 16.92 -5.66
C GLN A 52 -5.93 16.92 -4.44
N ILE A 53 -5.58 16.19 -3.38
CA ILE A 53 -6.42 16.14 -2.17
C ILE A 53 -6.34 17.47 -1.41
N SER A 54 -5.18 18.14 -1.38
CA SER A 54 -5.04 19.44 -0.72
C SER A 54 -5.88 20.51 -1.39
N SER A 55 -5.91 20.55 -2.73
CA SER A 55 -6.78 21.43 -3.51
C SER A 55 -8.26 21.19 -3.14
N LYS A 56 -8.70 19.93 -3.08
CA LYS A 56 -10.09 19.61 -2.69
C LYS A 56 -10.43 19.99 -1.25
N VAL A 57 -9.52 19.78 -0.31
CA VAL A 57 -9.71 20.21 1.10
C VAL A 57 -9.75 21.73 1.20
N SER A 58 -8.87 22.43 0.47
CA SER A 58 -8.84 23.89 0.36
C SER A 58 -10.18 24.42 -0.14
N THR A 59 -10.70 23.89 -1.25
CA THR A 59 -12.04 24.25 -1.76
C THR A 59 -13.15 23.91 -0.77
N TYR A 60 -13.04 22.77 -0.06
CA TYR A 60 -14.06 22.31 0.86
C TYR A 60 -14.22 23.20 2.10
N LEU A 61 -13.11 23.73 2.61
CA LEU A 61 -13.03 24.57 3.81
C LEU A 61 -12.92 26.07 3.52
N GLY A 62 -12.58 26.46 2.28
CA GLY A 62 -12.28 27.85 1.94
C GLY A 62 -10.96 28.36 2.51
N ILE A 63 -9.96 27.49 2.71
CA ILE A 63 -8.64 27.86 3.27
C ILE A 63 -7.53 27.75 2.22
N PRO A 64 -6.39 28.44 2.37
CA PRO A 64 -5.29 28.38 1.41
C PRO A 64 -4.75 26.95 1.23
N GLN A 65 -4.56 26.54 -0.04
CA GLN A 65 -4.01 25.21 -0.37
C GLN A 65 -2.63 24.97 0.26
N ALA A 66 -1.79 26.00 0.38
CA ALA A 66 -0.46 25.91 0.99
C ALA A 66 -0.52 25.46 2.47
N GLU A 67 -1.52 25.93 3.23
CA GLU A 67 -1.70 25.53 4.63
C GLU A 67 -2.09 24.06 4.75
N VAL A 68 -2.97 23.60 3.86
CA VAL A 68 -3.37 22.19 3.79
C VAL A 68 -2.19 21.29 3.43
N GLN A 69 -1.37 21.72 2.46
CA GLN A 69 -0.17 20.97 2.06
C GLN A 69 0.84 20.87 3.19
N LYS A 70 1.09 21.96 3.93
CA LYS A 70 1.98 21.96 5.09
C LYS A 70 1.54 20.93 6.15
N LEU A 71 0.24 20.87 6.44
CA LEU A 71 -0.33 19.88 7.37
C LEU A 71 -0.28 18.46 6.82
N ALA A 72 -0.44 18.29 5.50
CA ALA A 72 -0.42 16.97 4.86
C ALA A 72 1.00 16.38 4.74
N GLN A 73 2.01 17.23 4.60
CA GLN A 73 3.42 16.85 4.54
C GLN A 73 4.00 16.50 5.92
N ASP A 74 3.36 16.94 7.01
CA ASP A 74 3.72 16.48 8.34
C ASP A 74 3.50 14.96 8.45
N SER A 75 4.60 14.23 8.58
CA SER A 75 4.63 12.78 8.72
C SER A 75 3.82 12.24 9.90
N LYS A 76 3.58 13.04 10.94
CA LYS A 76 2.74 12.69 12.10
C LYS A 76 1.25 12.78 11.81
N ILE A 77 0.85 13.71 10.93
CA ILE A 77 -0.55 13.94 10.55
C ILE A 77 -0.89 13.05 9.36
N GLY A 78 -0.24 13.28 8.21
CA GLY A 78 -0.51 12.62 6.95
C GLY A 78 -1.90 12.92 6.36
N MET A 79 -2.02 12.76 5.04
CA MET A 79 -3.19 13.18 4.26
C MET A 79 -4.53 12.64 4.77
N LYS A 80 -4.55 11.42 5.35
CA LYS A 80 -5.81 10.85 5.87
C LYS A 80 -6.37 11.62 7.04
N ASN A 81 -5.52 12.10 7.93
CA ASN A 81 -5.94 12.88 9.09
C ASN A 81 -6.31 14.31 8.68
N VAL A 82 -5.68 14.86 7.63
CA VAL A 82 -6.08 16.15 7.05
C VAL A 82 -7.50 16.09 6.48
N VAL A 83 -7.84 15.06 5.69
CA VAL A 83 -9.21 14.91 5.14
C VAL A 83 -10.23 14.73 6.25
N PHE A 84 -9.92 13.89 7.26
CA PHE A 84 -10.83 13.66 8.38
C PHE A 84 -11.02 14.93 9.22
N GLY A 85 -9.92 15.59 9.56
CA GLY A 85 -9.90 16.85 10.29
C GLY A 85 -10.68 17.94 9.55
N ALA A 86 -10.62 17.99 8.22
CA ALA A 86 -11.39 18.94 7.43
C ALA A 86 -12.90 18.71 7.55
N VAL A 87 -13.36 17.47 7.53
CA VAL A 87 -14.78 17.18 7.73
C VAL A 87 -15.23 17.53 9.14
N ILE A 88 -14.43 17.19 10.16
CA ILE A 88 -14.72 17.55 11.55
C ILE A 88 -14.77 19.07 11.71
N ALA A 89 -13.76 19.79 11.22
CA ALA A 89 -13.68 21.24 11.23
C ALA A 89 -14.96 21.88 10.67
N LYS A 90 -15.41 21.44 9.49
CA LYS A 90 -16.63 21.94 8.87
C LYS A 90 -17.90 21.61 9.66
N LYS A 91 -17.99 20.40 10.25
CA LYS A 91 -19.17 19.96 11.01
C LYS A 91 -19.28 20.60 12.39
N THR A 92 -18.16 21.01 12.96
CA THR A 92 -18.07 21.57 14.33
C THR A 92 -17.80 23.07 14.33
N ASN A 93 -17.74 23.70 13.15
CA ASN A 93 -17.34 25.09 12.96
C ASN A 93 -15.98 25.44 13.60
N GLN A 94 -15.07 24.46 13.63
CA GLN A 94 -13.70 24.63 14.10
C GLN A 94 -12.75 24.85 12.91
N THR A 95 -11.54 25.35 13.18
CA THR A 95 -10.47 25.39 12.18
C THR A 95 -9.83 24.00 12.00
N LEU A 96 -9.26 23.74 10.82
CA LEU A 96 -8.55 22.48 10.54
C LEU A 96 -7.45 22.16 11.57
N PRO A 97 -6.58 23.11 11.98
CA PRO A 97 -5.60 22.86 13.04
C PRO A 97 -6.22 22.49 14.39
N GLN A 98 -7.34 23.11 14.77
CA GLN A 98 -8.03 22.79 16.03
C GLN A 98 -8.58 21.36 16.02
N ALA A 99 -9.23 20.95 14.92
CA ALA A 99 -9.74 19.59 14.78
C ALA A 99 -8.62 18.54 14.84
N ILE A 100 -7.45 18.83 14.26
CA ILE A 100 -6.27 17.95 14.33
C ILE A 100 -5.70 17.92 15.76
N ALA A 101 -5.56 19.06 16.42
CA ALA A 101 -5.08 19.13 17.80
C ALA A 101 -6.01 18.40 18.78
N GLU A 102 -7.32 18.45 18.55
CA GLU A 102 -8.30 17.71 19.35
C GLU A 102 -8.12 16.20 19.21
N LYS A 103 -7.83 15.71 18.00
CA LYS A 103 -7.47 14.31 17.76
C LYS A 103 -6.16 13.91 18.43
N ASP A 104 -5.24 14.84 18.68
CA ASP A 104 -4.02 14.54 19.44
C ASP A 104 -4.29 14.48 20.95
N LYS A 105 -5.18 15.34 21.47
CA LYS A 105 -5.64 15.30 22.87
C LYS A 105 -6.45 14.04 23.19
N LEU A 106 -7.41 13.69 22.34
CA LEU A 106 -8.28 12.52 22.48
C LEU A 106 -7.68 11.25 21.85
N GLY A 107 -6.49 11.34 21.26
CA GLY A 107 -5.77 10.22 20.66
C GLY A 107 -6.35 9.68 19.34
N ASN A 108 -7.67 9.71 19.11
CA ASN A 108 -8.28 9.17 17.89
C ASN A 108 -9.58 9.86 17.45
N TRP A 109 -9.87 9.79 16.15
CA TRP A 109 -11.06 10.39 15.55
C TRP A 109 -12.40 9.84 16.06
N LYS A 110 -12.44 8.60 16.58
CA LYS A 110 -13.67 8.05 17.16
C LYS A 110 -14.06 8.81 18.41
N GLN A 111 -13.09 9.17 19.24
CA GLN A 111 -13.32 9.97 20.44
C GLN A 111 -13.67 11.42 20.10
N VAL A 112 -13.01 12.03 19.11
CA VAL A 112 -13.39 13.36 18.61
C VAL A 112 -14.85 13.38 18.11
N MET A 113 -15.23 12.41 17.26
CA MET A 113 -16.62 12.28 16.80
C MET A 113 -17.60 12.13 17.97
N ALA A 114 -17.27 11.30 18.96
CA ALA A 114 -18.12 11.10 20.14
C ALA A 114 -18.27 12.39 20.97
N ALA A 115 -17.19 13.16 21.15
CA ALA A 115 -17.21 14.44 21.87
C ALA A 115 -18.18 15.45 21.22
N HIS A 116 -18.27 15.44 19.90
CA HIS A 116 -19.15 16.33 19.13
C HIS A 116 -20.51 15.71 18.77
N LYS A 117 -20.85 14.54 19.33
CA LYS A 117 -22.09 13.79 19.01
C LYS A 117 -22.25 13.51 17.50
N LEU A 118 -21.14 13.32 16.79
CA LEU A 118 -21.10 12.99 15.37
C LEU A 118 -21.01 11.47 15.19
N GLU A 119 -21.69 10.95 14.17
CA GLU A 119 -21.60 9.54 13.80
C GLU A 119 -20.87 9.35 12.47
N TRP A 120 -20.42 8.12 12.22
CA TRP A 120 -19.74 7.79 10.96
C TRP A 120 -20.56 8.12 9.71
N LYS A 121 -21.90 8.04 9.81
CA LYS A 121 -22.83 8.40 8.73
C LYS A 121 -22.76 9.88 8.36
N ASP A 122 -22.38 10.76 9.29
CA ASP A 122 -22.29 12.20 9.08
C ASP A 122 -20.93 12.59 8.46
N ILE A 123 -19.92 11.75 8.67
CA ILE A 123 -18.54 11.99 8.25
C ILE A 123 -18.23 11.32 6.91
N HIS A 124 -18.64 10.07 6.72
CA HIS A 124 -18.25 9.28 5.56
C HIS A 124 -18.68 9.87 4.20
N PRO A 125 -19.92 10.39 4.03
CA PRO A 125 -20.34 11.02 2.78
C PRO A 125 -19.53 12.27 2.47
N GLU A 126 -19.24 13.10 3.48
CA GLU A 126 -18.43 14.31 3.33
C GLU A 126 -16.99 13.98 2.93
N MET A 127 -16.39 12.97 3.57
CA MET A 127 -15.05 12.51 3.17
C MET A 127 -15.02 11.99 1.73
N LYS A 128 -16.10 11.37 1.23
CA LYS A 128 -16.18 10.92 -0.17
C LYS A 128 -16.21 12.08 -1.16
N LYS A 129 -16.77 13.25 -0.79
CA LYS A 129 -16.73 14.46 -1.63
C LYS A 129 -15.29 14.92 -1.84
N ILE A 130 -14.48 14.90 -0.78
CA ILE A 130 -13.07 15.31 -0.82
C ILE A 130 -12.20 14.22 -1.47
N ALA A 131 -12.41 12.97 -1.08
CA ALA A 131 -11.59 11.84 -1.51
C ALA A 131 -12.50 10.62 -1.83
N PRO A 132 -12.93 10.45 -3.09
CA PRO A 132 -13.89 9.40 -3.49
C PRO A 132 -13.40 7.96 -3.25
N HIS A 133 -12.08 7.76 -3.19
CA HIS A 133 -11.45 6.48 -2.89
C HIS A 133 -11.09 6.31 -1.40
N PHE A 134 -11.42 7.29 -0.56
CA PHE A 134 -11.17 7.26 0.87
C PHE A 134 -11.99 6.16 1.54
N GLY A 135 -11.33 5.32 2.31
CA GLY A 135 -12.01 4.23 2.99
C GLY A 135 -12.52 3.11 2.08
N LYS A 136 -12.12 3.05 0.78
CA LYS A 136 -12.17 1.78 0.02
C LYS A 136 -11.25 0.79 0.74
N LYS A 137 -11.82 0.11 1.75
CA LYS A 137 -11.27 -1.12 2.33
C LYS A 137 -11.01 -2.02 1.14
N LEU A 138 -9.83 -2.63 1.06
CA LEU A 138 -9.50 -3.62 0.05
C LEU A 138 -10.65 -4.62 -0.09
N GLY A 139 -11.53 -4.40 -1.07
CA GLY A 139 -12.83 -5.10 -1.19
C GLY A 139 -12.65 -6.59 -1.49
N PHE A 140 -11.45 -6.95 -1.93
CA PHE A 140 -11.06 -8.31 -2.25
C PHE A 140 -10.90 -9.24 -1.04
N ILE A 141 -10.85 -8.72 0.20
CA ILE A 141 -10.96 -9.58 1.40
C ILE A 141 -12.38 -10.19 1.51
N LYS A 142 -13.36 -9.70 0.73
CA LYS A 142 -14.73 -10.24 0.72
C LYS A 142 -14.94 -11.41 -0.24
N ASN A 143 -13.99 -11.73 -1.12
CA ASN A 143 -14.09 -12.92 -1.98
C ASN A 143 -13.29 -14.06 -1.32
N PRO A 144 -13.94 -15.02 -0.62
CA PRO A 144 -13.25 -16.09 0.08
C PRO A 144 -12.52 -17.03 -0.88
N THR A 145 -13.10 -17.28 -2.07
CA THR A 145 -12.53 -18.15 -3.11
C THR A 145 -11.19 -17.63 -3.60
N LEU A 146 -11.16 -16.37 -4.05
CA LEU A 146 -9.94 -15.69 -4.47
C LEU A 146 -8.88 -15.67 -3.35
N MET A 147 -9.30 -15.52 -2.09
CA MET A 147 -8.37 -15.57 -0.97
C MET A 147 -7.69 -16.95 -0.86
N TYR A 148 -8.45 -18.05 -0.98
CA TYR A 148 -7.87 -19.39 -0.91
C TYR A 148 -6.92 -19.67 -2.08
N GLU A 149 -7.25 -19.24 -3.30
CA GLU A 149 -6.39 -19.39 -4.47
C GLU A 149 -5.07 -18.63 -4.32
N VAL A 150 -5.13 -17.38 -3.87
CA VAL A 150 -3.94 -16.56 -3.65
C VAL A 150 -3.11 -17.11 -2.49
N LEU A 151 -3.74 -17.59 -1.42
CA LEU A 151 -3.02 -18.19 -0.32
C LEU A 151 -2.35 -19.50 -0.75
N ALA A 152 -3.02 -20.33 -1.55
CA ALA A 152 -2.47 -21.57 -2.08
C ALA A 152 -1.16 -21.31 -2.86
N THR A 153 -1.20 -20.36 -3.80
CA THR A 153 0.01 -19.95 -4.55
C THR A 153 1.07 -19.28 -3.69
N TYR A 154 0.69 -18.60 -2.61
CA TYR A 154 1.61 -17.89 -1.73
C TYR A 154 2.34 -18.81 -0.74
N THR A 155 1.63 -19.79 -0.18
CA THR A 155 2.17 -20.74 0.80
C THR A 155 2.70 -22.02 0.15
N GLY A 156 2.33 -22.30 -1.10
CA GLY A 156 2.59 -23.57 -1.76
C GLY A 156 1.67 -24.70 -1.29
N GLU A 157 0.56 -24.35 -0.64
CA GLU A 157 -0.43 -25.31 -0.12
C GLU A 157 -1.59 -25.45 -1.10
N SER A 158 -2.36 -26.54 -1.01
CA SER A 158 -3.61 -26.66 -1.78
C SER A 158 -4.75 -25.85 -1.16
N THR A 159 -5.73 -25.44 -1.96
CA THR A 159 -6.94 -24.77 -1.46
C THR A 159 -7.73 -25.66 -0.50
N SER A 160 -7.70 -26.98 -0.70
CA SER A 160 -8.31 -27.97 0.19
C SER A 160 -7.62 -28.01 1.55
N THR A 161 -6.28 -28.07 1.56
CA THR A 161 -5.47 -28.03 2.78
C THR A 161 -5.76 -26.76 3.58
N LEU A 162 -5.83 -25.61 2.90
CA LEU A 162 -6.12 -24.33 3.54
C LEU A 162 -7.52 -24.26 4.16
N LYS A 163 -8.54 -24.82 3.49
CA LYS A 163 -9.90 -24.95 4.06
C LYS A 163 -9.90 -25.89 5.27
N GLY A 164 -9.25 -27.04 5.18
CA GLY A 164 -9.12 -27.98 6.29
C GLY A 164 -8.41 -27.38 7.50
N LEU A 165 -7.34 -26.60 7.29
CA LEU A 165 -6.68 -25.85 8.36
C LEU A 165 -7.59 -24.77 8.97
N ASN A 166 -8.38 -24.09 8.14
CA ASN A 166 -9.33 -23.07 8.58
C ASN A 166 -10.40 -23.67 9.51
N GLU A 167 -10.93 -24.84 9.17
CA GLU A 167 -11.90 -25.59 9.96
C GLU A 167 -11.28 -26.17 11.23
N LYS A 168 -10.13 -26.86 11.10
CA LYS A 168 -9.41 -27.50 12.22
C LYS A 168 -9.06 -26.51 13.33
N TYR A 169 -8.52 -25.35 12.96
CA TYR A 169 -8.10 -24.32 13.92
C TYR A 169 -9.18 -23.26 14.18
N LYS A 170 -10.40 -23.43 13.64
CA LYS A 170 -11.54 -22.49 13.75
C LYS A 170 -11.14 -21.03 13.48
N VAL A 171 -10.23 -20.83 12.52
CA VAL A 171 -9.78 -19.48 12.15
C VAL A 171 -10.70 -18.91 11.08
N HIS A 172 -10.88 -17.59 11.07
CA HIS A 172 -11.54 -16.92 9.94
C HIS A 172 -10.53 -16.81 8.78
N PRO A 173 -10.94 -16.73 7.50
CA PRO A 173 -10.06 -16.46 6.36
C PRO A 173 -9.04 -15.32 6.56
N LYS A 174 -9.40 -14.24 7.26
CA LYS A 174 -8.46 -13.15 7.62
C LYS A 174 -7.38 -13.59 8.60
N GLY A 175 -7.69 -14.53 9.49
CA GLY A 175 -6.75 -15.18 10.38
C GLY A 175 -5.79 -16.09 9.62
N LEU A 176 -6.31 -16.90 8.69
CA LEU A 176 -5.48 -17.73 7.81
C LEU A 176 -4.49 -16.89 6.99
N MET A 177 -4.94 -15.75 6.47
CA MET A 177 -4.07 -14.78 5.79
C MET A 177 -2.95 -14.27 6.70
N LYS A 178 -3.25 -13.94 7.96
CA LYS A 178 -2.22 -13.50 8.94
C LYS A 178 -1.25 -14.62 9.27
N ALA A 179 -1.74 -15.83 9.46
CA ALA A 179 -0.89 -17.00 9.70
C ALA A 179 0.05 -17.26 8.52
N SER A 180 -0.45 -17.13 7.28
CA SER A 180 0.34 -17.28 6.05
C SER A 180 1.44 -16.23 5.95
N VAL A 181 1.14 -14.97 6.24
CA VAL A 181 2.16 -13.90 6.31
C VAL A 181 3.22 -14.21 7.36
N LEU A 182 2.82 -14.66 8.55
CA LEU A 182 3.77 -14.99 9.63
C LEU A 182 4.58 -16.25 9.32
N SER A 183 4.00 -17.24 8.67
CA SER A 183 4.69 -18.44 8.18
C SER A 183 5.79 -18.05 7.19
N LYS A 184 5.47 -17.23 6.19
CA LYS A 184 6.47 -16.74 5.23
C LYS A 184 7.56 -15.89 5.90
N ALA A 185 7.17 -15.01 6.81
CA ALA A 185 8.11 -14.11 7.49
C ALA A 185 9.01 -14.81 8.53
N SER A 186 8.55 -15.91 9.13
CA SER A 186 9.31 -16.73 10.11
C SER A 186 10.03 -17.91 9.47
N GLY A 187 9.69 -18.29 8.24
CA GLY A 187 10.16 -19.53 7.62
C GLY A 187 9.56 -20.81 8.25
N LYS A 188 8.59 -20.71 9.16
CA LYS A 188 7.93 -21.87 9.77
C LYS A 188 6.74 -22.34 8.93
N LYS A 189 6.33 -23.60 9.11
CA LYS A 189 5.13 -24.15 8.47
C LYS A 189 3.87 -23.41 8.92
N LEU A 190 2.91 -23.28 8.01
CA LEU A 190 1.64 -22.59 8.27
C LEU A 190 0.90 -23.19 9.47
N GLU A 191 0.87 -24.52 9.56
CA GLU A 191 0.20 -25.21 10.66
C GLU A 191 0.83 -24.91 12.02
N ASP A 192 2.17 -24.81 12.10
CA ASP A 192 2.85 -24.48 13.34
C ASP A 192 2.56 -23.06 13.80
N VAL A 193 2.39 -22.13 12.85
CA VAL A 193 1.95 -20.76 13.15
C VAL A 193 0.50 -20.74 13.64
N LEU A 194 -0.37 -21.57 13.07
CA LEU A 194 -1.78 -21.68 13.50
C LEU A 194 -1.90 -22.25 14.92
N LYS A 195 -1.09 -23.25 15.29
CA LYS A 195 -1.05 -23.80 16.66
C LYS A 195 -0.70 -22.76 17.72
N LEU A 196 0.09 -21.75 17.37
CA LEU A 196 0.46 -20.68 18.30
C LEU A 196 -0.70 -19.70 18.57
N LYS A 197 -1.75 -19.69 17.75
CA LYS A 197 -2.91 -18.81 17.92
C LYS A 197 -3.94 -19.48 18.86
N THR A 198 -4.16 -18.88 20.02
CA THR A 198 -5.17 -19.28 21.02
C THR A 198 -6.28 -18.24 21.11
N SER A 199 -7.34 -18.47 21.89
CA SER A 199 -8.37 -17.43 22.16
C SER A 199 -7.79 -16.18 22.81
N ASP A 200 -6.77 -16.36 23.66
CA ASP A 200 -6.33 -15.33 24.60
C ASP A 200 -5.23 -14.42 24.04
N ASN A 201 -4.64 -14.81 22.90
CA ASN A 201 -3.56 -14.04 22.28
C ASN A 201 -3.96 -13.37 20.96
N LYS A 202 -3.24 -12.32 20.61
CA LYS A 202 -3.37 -11.61 19.33
C LYS A 202 -2.29 -12.09 18.36
N TRP A 203 -2.53 -11.88 17.08
CA TRP A 203 -1.55 -12.17 16.03
C TRP A 203 -0.21 -11.43 16.20
N LYS A 204 -0.21 -10.28 16.89
CA LYS A 204 1.02 -9.56 17.27
C LYS A 204 1.85 -10.36 18.28
N ASP A 205 1.19 -11.04 19.20
CA ASP A 205 1.85 -11.87 20.21
C ASP A 205 2.40 -13.14 19.55
N VAL A 206 1.68 -13.72 18.58
CA VAL A 206 2.19 -14.81 17.74
C VAL A 206 3.43 -14.38 16.96
N ALA A 207 3.43 -13.20 16.35
CA ALA A 207 4.60 -12.66 15.66
C ALA A 207 5.80 -12.51 16.60
N THR A 208 5.55 -12.06 17.83
CA THR A 208 6.57 -11.92 18.89
C THR A 208 7.12 -13.29 19.30
N LYS A 209 6.27 -14.29 19.52
CA LYS A 209 6.68 -15.68 19.81
C LYS A 209 7.51 -16.31 18.70
N LEU A 210 7.26 -15.92 17.45
CA LEU A 210 8.01 -16.37 16.28
C LEU A 210 9.32 -15.61 16.05
N ASN A 211 9.64 -14.64 16.91
CA ASN A 211 10.78 -13.74 16.76
C ASN A 211 10.83 -13.04 15.39
N VAL A 212 9.66 -12.63 14.88
CA VAL A 212 9.55 -11.93 13.60
C VAL A 212 9.38 -10.44 13.86
N ASP A 213 10.32 -9.65 13.35
CA ASP A 213 10.23 -8.20 13.41
C ASP A 213 9.12 -7.64 12.50
N LYS A 214 8.72 -6.40 12.77
CA LYS A 214 7.66 -5.71 12.02
C LYS A 214 8.01 -5.54 10.54
N GLN A 215 9.28 -5.36 10.19
CA GLN A 215 9.71 -5.12 8.81
C GLN A 215 9.52 -6.36 7.95
N LYS A 216 9.87 -7.55 8.45
CA LYS A 216 9.62 -8.83 7.78
C LYS A 216 8.13 -9.10 7.61
N VAL A 217 7.32 -8.82 8.63
CA VAL A 217 5.85 -8.93 8.53
C VAL A 217 5.31 -7.98 7.45
N ASP A 218 5.74 -6.72 7.43
CA ASP A 218 5.26 -5.74 6.46
C ASP A 218 5.72 -6.08 5.03
N ALA A 219 6.93 -6.62 4.84
CA ALA A 219 7.44 -7.10 3.57
C ALA A 219 6.62 -8.30 3.04
N ALA A 220 6.44 -9.35 3.85
CA ALA A 220 5.66 -10.52 3.50
C ALA A 220 4.19 -10.15 3.20
N LYS A 221 3.62 -9.24 3.99
CA LYS A 221 2.29 -8.69 3.76
C LYS A 221 2.21 -7.94 2.43
N LYS A 222 3.20 -7.10 2.09
CA LYS A 222 3.26 -6.37 0.82
C LYS A 222 3.33 -7.32 -0.37
N GLU A 223 4.08 -8.42 -0.27
CA GLU A 223 4.16 -9.47 -1.27
C GLU A 223 2.79 -10.13 -1.50
N LEU A 224 2.15 -10.59 -0.42
CA LEU A 224 0.82 -11.21 -0.49
C LEU A 224 -0.22 -10.26 -1.13
N PHE A 225 -0.25 -8.99 -0.72
CA PHE A 225 -1.16 -8.02 -1.32
C PHE A 225 -0.83 -7.67 -2.76
N THR A 226 0.40 -7.86 -3.20
CA THR A 226 0.78 -7.70 -4.62
C THR A 226 0.19 -8.84 -5.44
N LYS A 227 0.36 -10.10 -4.99
CA LYS A 227 -0.23 -11.28 -5.62
C LYS A 227 -1.76 -11.19 -5.68
N LEU A 228 -2.39 -10.83 -4.57
CA LEU A 228 -3.85 -10.71 -4.48
C LEU A 228 -4.41 -9.67 -5.47
N ARG A 229 -3.71 -8.55 -5.67
CA ARG A 229 -4.12 -7.54 -6.66
C ARG A 229 -3.91 -8.03 -8.09
N ALA A 230 -2.83 -8.76 -8.36
CA ALA A 230 -2.57 -9.33 -9.67
C ALA A 230 -3.65 -10.35 -10.06
N GLU A 231 -3.98 -11.25 -9.14
CA GLU A 231 -5.01 -12.28 -9.35
C GLU A 231 -6.40 -11.67 -9.55
N LYS A 232 -6.76 -10.66 -8.75
CA LYS A 232 -8.00 -9.91 -8.96
C LYS A 232 -8.09 -9.30 -10.36
N LYS A 233 -6.97 -8.76 -10.88
CA LYS A 233 -6.91 -8.16 -12.21
C LYS A 233 -7.06 -9.23 -13.30
N ALA A 234 -6.54 -10.44 -13.07
CA ALA A 234 -6.71 -11.58 -13.99
C ALA A 234 -8.15 -12.11 -14.00
N GLN A 235 -8.85 -12.08 -12.86
CA GLN A 235 -10.24 -12.54 -12.71
C GLN A 235 -11.29 -11.48 -13.06
N GLU A 236 -10.90 -10.23 -13.33
CA GLU A 236 -11.77 -9.24 -13.98
C GLU A 236 -11.64 -9.45 -15.49
N PRO A 237 -12.54 -10.19 -16.16
CA PRO A 237 -12.56 -10.20 -17.62
C PRO A 237 -12.75 -8.76 -18.09
N GLU A 238 -12.14 -8.43 -19.23
CA GLU A 238 -12.31 -7.15 -19.93
C GLU A 238 -13.80 -6.82 -20.15
N GLN A 239 -14.45 -6.20 -19.17
CA GLN A 239 -15.76 -5.55 -19.34
C GLN A 239 -15.60 -4.20 -20.06
N LYS A 240 -14.74 -4.17 -21.08
CA LYS A 240 -14.58 -3.08 -22.06
C LYS A 240 -14.24 -3.64 -23.45
N SER A 241 -15.01 -4.59 -23.97
CA SER A 241 -14.98 -4.91 -25.41
C SER A 241 -16.30 -5.44 -26.00
N LYS A 242 -17.44 -5.18 -25.33
CA LYS A 242 -18.77 -5.36 -25.95
C LYS A 242 -19.69 -4.21 -25.57
N ASN A 243 -19.51 -3.08 -26.25
CA ASN A 243 -20.64 -2.22 -26.55
C ASN A 243 -20.91 -2.46 -28.05
N PRO A 244 -21.93 -3.23 -28.44
CA PRO A 244 -22.43 -3.15 -29.81
C PRO A 244 -22.96 -1.73 -29.98
N GLN A 245 -22.26 -0.91 -30.74
CA GLN A 245 -22.82 0.33 -31.26
C GLN A 245 -24.15 -0.04 -31.92
N GLY A 246 -25.21 0.57 -31.40
CA GLY A 246 -26.59 0.26 -31.71
C GLY A 246 -26.87 0.27 -33.20
N SER A 247 -27.59 -0.77 -33.62
CA SER A 247 -28.62 -0.60 -34.62
C SER A 247 -29.75 0.20 -33.96
N ASN A 248 -30.01 1.43 -34.43
CA ASN A 248 -31.35 1.82 -34.87
C ASN A 248 -31.39 3.26 -35.40
N GLN A 249 -31.98 3.30 -36.61
CA GLN A 249 -32.62 4.40 -37.33
C GLN A 249 -31.71 5.36 -38.11
#